data_AF-A0A7M3ZY75-F1
#
_entry.id   AF-A0A7M3ZY75-F1
#
_cell.length_a   1.000
_cell.length_b   1.000
_cell.length_c   1.000
_cell.angle_alpha   90.00
_cell.angle_beta   90.00
_cell.angle_gamma   90.00
#
_symmetry.space_group_name_H-M   'P 1'
#
loop_
_entity.id
_entity.type
_entity.pdbx_description
1 polymer ?
#
loop_
_entity_poly.entity_id
_entity_poly.type
_entity_poly.pdbx_seq_one_letter_code
_entity_poly.pdbx_strand_id
1 'polypeptide(L)'
;MYLEVVSTYVVGSIDHTMLFASIESLIGDDLPLGDWFTGQGRTGLARFFVPLAIGLGVGGMMALIAYQTPKTQQRIKLGFIIGLISLLVGRLLLGWLTGMLFSFDLRLPDDGELQTLEWPLLMIMSLLIMFVYLLPIIMGSRGIWGLSRKSIAWAIGFTLLFLGIHAILTFPLIKAQLGDYGGALATLESQISQPTIGFFGIDLVTNEQFDLILIAVLILVFQESAFGVIKYLEYAFRLPESCKRDPEYVTQMDNMLNTHLVHTFGFLGLTGLATMVALGFHSVLLSLVSDTTGSQWAGQVSESIELSLTYGLVISAVMFLSIMALFRFLIPWQRIWGFTYSLRTKNSDAPTKSTNEKEFVDFQI
;
A
#
# COMPACT_ATOMS: atom_id res chain seq x y z
N MET A 1 -4.16 -4.21 3.95
CA MET A 1 -3.53 -3.06 3.24
C MET A 1 -4.15 -2.84 1.87
N TYR A 2 -3.81 -3.62 0.83
CA TYR A 2 -4.30 -3.34 -0.54
C TYR A 2 -5.83 -3.32 -0.66
N LEU A 3 -6.52 -4.28 -0.04
CA LEU A 3 -8.00 -4.30 -0.02
C LEU A 3 -8.60 -3.05 0.63
N GLU A 4 -7.96 -2.53 1.67
CA GLU A 4 -8.40 -1.29 2.34
C GLU A 4 -8.30 -0.11 1.39
N VAL A 5 -7.12 0.07 0.78
CA VAL A 5 -6.87 1.12 -0.22
C VAL A 5 -7.87 1.04 -1.37
N VAL A 6 -8.12 -0.18 -1.86
CA VAL A 6 -9.06 -0.40 -2.96
C VAL A 6 -10.49 -0.10 -2.56
N SER A 7 -10.92 -0.54 -1.37
CA SER A 7 -12.27 -0.31 -0.85
C SER A 7 -12.55 1.18 -0.65
N THR A 8 -11.59 1.91 -0.10
CA THR A 8 -11.77 3.33 0.26
C THR A 8 -11.64 4.25 -0.96
N TYR A 9 -10.70 3.98 -1.89
CA TYR A 9 -10.33 4.97 -2.91
C TYR A 9 -10.42 4.53 -4.36
N VAL A 10 -10.59 3.24 -4.64
CA VAL A 10 -10.54 2.72 -6.03
C VAL A 10 -11.91 2.23 -6.48
N VAL A 11 -12.58 1.42 -5.65
CA VAL A 11 -13.90 0.85 -5.98
C VAL A 11 -14.91 1.96 -6.17
N GLY A 12 -15.52 2.00 -7.35
CA GLY A 12 -16.57 2.97 -7.64
C GLY A 12 -16.07 4.38 -7.99
N SER A 13 -14.76 4.59 -8.16
CA SER A 13 -14.18 5.88 -8.52
C SER A 13 -13.24 5.80 -9.74
N ILE A 14 -12.08 5.17 -9.57
CA ILE A 14 -11.03 5.00 -10.58
C ILE A 14 -10.72 3.51 -10.68
N ASP A 15 -11.75 2.66 -10.72
CA ASP A 15 -11.53 1.22 -10.85
C ASP A 15 -11.28 0.83 -12.31
N HIS A 16 -10.57 -0.29 -12.48
CA HIS A 16 -10.25 -0.83 -13.79
C HIS A 16 -11.52 -1.23 -14.57
N THR A 17 -12.60 -1.60 -13.88
CA THR A 17 -13.86 -2.01 -14.53
C THR A 17 -14.59 -0.83 -15.19
N MET A 18 -14.54 0.36 -14.61
CA MET A 18 -15.06 1.59 -15.21
C MET A 18 -14.25 1.96 -16.45
N LEU A 19 -12.93 1.84 -16.38
CA LEU A 19 -12.06 2.08 -17.53
C LEU A 19 -12.35 1.10 -18.68
N PHE A 20 -12.56 -0.19 -18.37
CA PHE A 20 -12.97 -1.18 -19.38
C PHE A 20 -14.31 -0.84 -20.01
N ALA A 21 -15.34 -0.55 -19.19
CA ALA A 21 -16.65 -0.17 -19.69
C ALA A 21 -16.61 1.09 -20.58
N SER A 22 -15.81 2.10 -20.22
CA SER A 22 -15.63 3.30 -21.05
C SER A 22 -14.95 2.99 -22.39
N ILE A 23 -13.97 2.09 -22.40
CA ILE A 23 -13.27 1.69 -23.63
C ILE A 23 -14.19 0.88 -24.54
N GLU A 24 -14.94 -0.08 -23.99
CA GLU A 24 -15.92 -0.88 -24.75
C GLU A 24 -17.02 0.00 -25.34
N SER A 25 -17.52 0.99 -24.58
CA SER A 25 -18.48 1.96 -25.09
C SER A 25 -17.90 2.82 -26.22
N LEU A 26 -16.59 3.11 -26.21
CA LEU A 26 -15.94 3.91 -27.25
C LEU A 26 -15.67 3.12 -28.53
N ILE A 27 -15.29 1.85 -28.38
CA ILE A 27 -14.99 0.94 -29.49
C ILE A 27 -16.28 0.36 -30.09
N GLY A 28 -17.34 0.22 -29.29
CA GLY A 28 -18.60 -0.40 -29.69
C GLY A 28 -18.54 -1.93 -29.75
N ASP A 29 -17.53 -2.54 -29.12
CA ASP A 29 -17.33 -3.98 -29.05
C ASP A 29 -16.73 -4.37 -27.68
N ASP A 30 -16.93 -5.63 -27.29
CA ASP A 30 -16.46 -6.17 -26.03
C ASP A 30 -14.94 -6.40 -26.09
N LEU A 31 -14.24 -6.14 -24.97
CA LEU A 31 -12.80 -6.36 -24.95
C LEU A 31 -12.44 -7.86 -24.92
N PRO A 32 -11.29 -8.26 -25.48
CA PRO A 32 -10.87 -9.65 -25.52
C PRO A 32 -10.69 -10.34 -24.16
N LEU A 33 -10.46 -9.57 -23.09
CA LEU A 33 -10.38 -10.10 -21.73
C LEU A 33 -11.79 -10.29 -21.19
N GLY A 34 -12.20 -11.54 -20.99
CA GLY A 34 -13.53 -11.84 -20.49
C GLY A 34 -13.84 -11.22 -19.12
N ASP A 35 -15.09 -10.84 -18.92
CA ASP A 35 -15.62 -10.17 -17.72
C ASP A 35 -15.29 -10.87 -16.39
N TRP A 36 -15.17 -12.20 -16.41
CA TRP A 36 -14.81 -12.96 -15.22
C TRP A 36 -13.38 -12.66 -14.76
N PHE A 37 -12.48 -12.36 -15.69
CA PHE A 37 -11.06 -12.07 -15.46
C PHE A 37 -10.88 -10.62 -15.03
N THR A 38 -11.55 -9.68 -15.70
CA THR A 38 -11.54 -8.25 -15.35
C THR A 38 -12.37 -7.97 -14.10
N GLY A 39 -13.35 -8.80 -13.78
CA GLY A 39 -14.30 -8.56 -12.69
C GLY A 39 -15.45 -7.63 -13.09
N GLN A 40 -15.62 -7.37 -14.39
CA GLN A 40 -16.73 -6.59 -14.93
C GLN A 40 -18.07 -7.27 -14.65
N GLY A 41 -19.13 -6.47 -14.44
CA GLY A 41 -20.44 -6.95 -14.02
C GLY A 41 -20.58 -7.30 -12.53
N ARG A 42 -19.51 -7.24 -11.73
CA ARG A 42 -19.56 -7.41 -10.27
C ARG A 42 -19.71 -6.07 -9.55
N THR A 43 -20.12 -6.10 -8.27
CA THR A 43 -20.32 -4.91 -7.44
C THR A 43 -19.37 -4.88 -6.24
N GLY A 44 -18.98 -3.67 -5.82
CA GLY A 44 -18.10 -3.46 -4.68
C GLY A 44 -16.73 -4.14 -4.83
N LEU A 45 -16.21 -4.68 -3.72
CA LEU A 45 -14.91 -5.37 -3.67
C LEU A 45 -14.85 -6.65 -4.53
N ALA A 46 -16.00 -7.22 -4.92
CA ALA A 46 -16.03 -8.44 -5.72
C ALA A 46 -15.41 -8.27 -7.10
N ARG A 47 -15.31 -7.03 -7.60
CA ARG A 47 -14.59 -6.65 -8.83
C ARG A 47 -13.10 -7.00 -8.77
N PHE A 48 -12.51 -7.01 -7.58
CA PHE A 48 -11.06 -7.16 -7.40
C PHE A 48 -10.61 -8.57 -7.03
N PHE A 49 -11.49 -9.48 -6.57
CA PHE A 49 -11.05 -10.79 -6.07
C PHE A 49 -10.33 -11.66 -7.11
N VAL A 50 -10.86 -11.74 -8.34
CA VAL A 50 -10.22 -12.52 -9.41
C VAL A 50 -8.93 -11.84 -9.87
N PRO A 51 -8.93 -10.53 -10.20
CA PRO A 51 -7.69 -9.78 -10.46
C PRO A 51 -6.63 -9.95 -9.37
N LEU A 52 -7.02 -9.93 -8.10
CA LEU A 52 -6.14 -10.15 -6.96
C LEU A 52 -5.49 -11.52 -6.98
N ALA A 53 -6.27 -12.58 -7.18
CA ALA A 53 -5.75 -13.94 -7.26
C ALA A 53 -4.75 -14.09 -8.42
N ILE A 54 -5.05 -13.48 -9.57
CA ILE A 54 -4.15 -13.44 -10.72
C ILE A 54 -2.87 -12.67 -10.38
N GLY A 55 -2.99 -11.49 -9.79
CA GLY A 55 -1.83 -10.65 -9.39
C GLY A 55 -0.91 -11.36 -8.41
N LEU A 56 -1.47 -12.07 -7.42
CA LEU A 56 -0.72 -12.91 -6.48
C LEU A 56 -0.02 -14.07 -7.21
N GLY A 57 -0.74 -14.76 -8.10
CA GLY A 57 -0.19 -15.86 -8.88
C GLY A 57 0.96 -15.42 -9.79
N VAL A 58 0.80 -14.29 -10.48
CA VAL A 58 1.81 -13.73 -11.38
C VAL A 58 3.04 -13.26 -10.59
N GLY A 59 2.87 -12.46 -9.54
CA GLY A 59 4.00 -11.99 -8.75
C GLY A 59 4.72 -13.13 -8.03
N GLY A 60 3.98 -14.16 -7.62
CA GLY A 60 4.52 -15.40 -7.12
C GLY A 60 5.34 -16.19 -8.13
N MET A 61 4.82 -16.37 -9.34
CA MET A 61 5.56 -16.98 -10.45
C MET A 61 6.84 -16.19 -10.76
N MET A 62 6.77 -14.86 -10.74
CA MET A 62 7.95 -13.99 -10.93
C MET A 62 9.00 -14.17 -9.82
N ALA A 63 8.58 -14.45 -8.58
CA ALA A 63 9.51 -14.78 -7.50
C ALA A 63 10.17 -16.14 -7.73
N LEU A 64 9.41 -17.17 -8.12
CA LEU A 64 9.96 -18.49 -8.43
C LEU A 64 10.97 -18.45 -9.60
N ILE A 65 10.66 -17.67 -10.64
CA ILE A 65 11.59 -17.42 -11.76
C ILE A 65 12.87 -16.71 -11.27
N ALA A 66 12.77 -15.83 -10.28
CA ALA A 66 13.93 -15.12 -9.75
C ALA A 66 14.96 -16.05 -9.07
N TYR A 67 14.53 -17.20 -8.54
CA TYR A 67 15.42 -18.22 -7.98
C TYR A 67 16.11 -19.09 -9.05
N GLN A 68 15.67 -19.03 -10.31
CA GLN A 68 16.26 -19.79 -11.40
C GLN A 68 17.58 -19.17 -11.88
N THR A 69 18.42 -19.97 -12.56
CA THR A 69 19.69 -19.47 -13.12
C THR A 69 19.47 -18.35 -14.14
N PRO A 70 20.45 -17.42 -14.32
CA PRO A 70 20.32 -16.32 -15.28
C PRO A 70 20.01 -16.77 -16.71
N LYS A 71 20.58 -17.91 -17.13
CA LYS A 71 20.31 -18.51 -18.45
C LYS A 71 18.85 -18.94 -18.60
N THR A 72 18.29 -19.60 -17.58
CA THR A 72 16.88 -20.01 -17.57
C THR A 72 15.96 -18.79 -17.57
N GLN A 73 16.27 -17.77 -16.76
CA GLN A 73 15.49 -16.52 -16.75
C GLN A 73 15.48 -15.85 -18.11
N GLN A 74 16.62 -15.78 -18.80
CA GLN A 74 16.71 -15.19 -20.14
C GLN A 74 15.88 -15.98 -21.16
N ARG A 75 15.93 -17.31 -21.11
CA ARG A 75 15.12 -18.16 -22.01
C ARG A 75 13.63 -17.99 -21.77
N ILE A 76 13.18 -17.90 -20.52
CA ILE A 76 11.77 -17.66 -20.18
C ILE A 76 11.33 -16.28 -20.69
N LYS A 77 12.13 -15.23 -20.43
CA LYS A 77 11.84 -13.87 -20.92
C LYS A 77 11.77 -13.82 -22.45
N LEU A 78 12.72 -14.47 -23.13
CA LEU A 78 12.74 -14.54 -24.59
C LEU A 78 11.54 -15.32 -25.13
N GLY A 79 11.20 -16.47 -24.54
CA GLY A 79 10.00 -17.24 -24.90
C GLY A 79 8.71 -16.45 -24.71
N PHE A 80 8.60 -15.67 -23.62
CA PHE A 80 7.47 -14.79 -23.39
C PHE A 80 7.37 -13.66 -24.43
N ILE A 81 8.50 -13.01 -24.75
CA ILE A 81 8.54 -11.96 -25.78
C ILE A 81 8.19 -12.52 -27.16
N ILE A 82 8.78 -13.66 -27.54
CA ILE A 82 8.45 -14.33 -28.80
C ILE A 82 6.97 -14.71 -28.83
N GLY A 83 6.43 -15.24 -27.74
CA GLY A 83 5.00 -15.55 -27.62
C GLY A 83 4.11 -14.33 -27.83
N LEU A 84 4.45 -13.18 -27.22
CA LEU A 84 3.72 -11.92 -27.44
C LEU A 84 3.82 -11.42 -28.89
N ILE A 85 5.00 -11.49 -29.50
CA ILE A 85 5.20 -11.12 -30.91
C ILE A 85 4.40 -12.04 -31.82
N SER A 86 4.41 -13.35 -31.57
CA SER A 86 3.63 -14.34 -32.30
C SER A 86 2.12 -14.13 -32.11
N LEU A 87 1.66 -13.73 -30.93
CA LEU A 87 0.25 -13.39 -30.70
C LEU A 87 -0.15 -12.11 -31.46
N LEU A 88 0.73 -11.10 -31.47
CA LEU A 88 0.46 -9.82 -32.14
C LEU A 88 0.44 -9.97 -33.67
N VAL A 89 1.48 -10.58 -34.25
CA VAL A 89 1.73 -10.54 -35.70
C VAL A 89 1.58 -11.91 -36.35
N GLY A 90 1.55 -13.00 -35.59
CA GLY A 90 1.51 -14.35 -36.13
C GLY A 90 0.22 -14.66 -36.88
N ARG A 91 -0.94 -14.19 -36.40
CA ARG A 91 -2.21 -14.37 -37.11
C ARG A 91 -2.21 -13.64 -38.47
N LEU A 92 -1.70 -12.41 -38.49
CA LEU A 92 -1.51 -11.63 -39.71
C LEU A 92 -0.57 -12.37 -40.69
N LEU A 93 0.62 -12.78 -40.23
CA LEU A 93 1.61 -13.44 -41.09
C LEU A 93 1.08 -14.75 -41.65
N LEU A 94 0.40 -15.57 -40.84
CA LEU A 94 -0.17 -16.83 -41.32
C LEU A 94 -1.30 -16.58 -42.33
N GLY A 95 -2.21 -15.64 -42.07
CA GLY A 95 -3.27 -15.27 -43.01
C GLY A 95 -2.72 -14.73 -44.32
N TRP A 96 -1.79 -13.77 -44.23
CA TRP A 96 -1.17 -13.12 -45.39
C TRP A 96 -0.30 -14.07 -46.22
N LEU A 97 0.56 -14.88 -45.58
CA LEU A 97 1.41 -15.84 -46.28
C LEU A 97 0.59 -16.95 -46.94
N THR A 98 -0.46 -17.44 -46.29
CA THR A 98 -1.36 -18.44 -46.90
C THR A 98 -2.15 -17.82 -48.05
N GLY A 99 -2.64 -16.59 -47.90
CA GLY A 99 -3.28 -15.83 -48.97
C GLY A 99 -2.40 -15.74 -50.22
N MET A 100 -1.16 -15.27 -50.07
CA MET A 100 -0.18 -15.20 -51.17
C MET A 100 0.15 -16.59 -51.77
N LEU A 101 0.25 -17.63 -50.92
CA LEU A 101 0.59 -18.98 -51.37
C LEU A 101 -0.51 -19.58 -52.25
N PHE A 102 -1.78 -19.37 -51.92
CA PHE A 102 -2.91 -19.92 -52.67
C PHE A 102 -3.37 -19.02 -53.83
N SER A 103 -3.14 -17.70 -53.75
CA SER A 103 -3.42 -16.77 -54.86
C SER A 103 -2.30 -16.67 -55.88
N PHE A 104 -1.09 -17.18 -55.56
CA PHE A 104 0.13 -17.07 -56.38
C PHE A 104 0.46 -15.62 -56.78
N ASP A 105 0.18 -14.66 -55.90
CA ASP A 105 0.41 -13.23 -56.15
C ASP A 105 1.19 -12.61 -54.99
N LEU A 106 2.21 -11.80 -55.33
CA LEU A 106 3.01 -11.09 -54.34
C LEU A 106 2.37 -9.74 -54.06
N ARG A 107 1.55 -9.70 -53.00
CA ARG A 107 0.80 -8.51 -52.61
C ARG A 107 1.06 -8.10 -51.17
N LEU A 108 0.81 -6.83 -50.86
CA LEU A 108 0.73 -6.36 -49.48
C LEU A 108 -0.53 -6.93 -48.78
N PRO A 109 -0.56 -6.92 -47.44
CA PRO A 109 -1.75 -7.34 -46.70
C PRO A 109 -2.98 -6.52 -47.09
N ASP A 110 -4.08 -7.23 -47.26
CA ASP A 110 -5.43 -6.68 -47.51
C ASP A 110 -6.03 -6.16 -46.18
N ASP A 111 -6.97 -5.22 -46.24
CA ASP A 111 -7.75 -4.73 -45.10
C ASP A 111 -8.30 -5.85 -44.21
N GLY A 112 -8.79 -6.96 -44.79
CA GLY A 112 -9.27 -8.12 -44.04
C GLY A 112 -8.15 -8.87 -43.29
N GLU A 113 -6.94 -8.90 -43.83
CA GLU A 113 -5.76 -9.47 -43.16
C GLU A 113 -5.27 -8.51 -42.06
N LEU A 114 -5.26 -7.20 -42.32
CA LEU A 114 -4.89 -6.17 -41.34
C LEU A 114 -5.86 -6.11 -40.15
N GLN A 115 -7.16 -6.34 -40.38
CA GLN A 115 -8.16 -6.40 -39.32
C GLN A 115 -7.85 -7.50 -38.28
N THR A 116 -7.09 -8.54 -38.66
CA THR A 116 -6.68 -9.58 -37.70
C THR A 116 -5.77 -9.08 -36.59
N LEU A 117 -5.16 -7.89 -36.72
CA LEU A 117 -4.34 -7.22 -35.69
C LEU A 117 -5.16 -6.57 -34.58
N GLU A 118 -6.44 -6.26 -34.83
CA GLU A 118 -7.31 -5.56 -33.88
C GLU A 118 -7.43 -6.34 -32.57
N TRP A 119 -7.81 -7.62 -32.64
CA TRP A 119 -8.01 -8.45 -31.46
C TRP A 119 -6.73 -8.61 -30.60
N PRO A 120 -5.55 -8.96 -31.15
CA PRO A 120 -4.31 -8.99 -30.38
C PRO A 120 -3.94 -7.66 -29.72
N LEU A 121 -4.17 -6.54 -30.42
CA LEU A 121 -3.85 -5.21 -29.90
C LEU A 121 -4.75 -4.82 -28.73
N LEU A 122 -6.05 -5.09 -28.84
CA LEU A 122 -7.00 -4.92 -27.74
C LEU A 122 -6.69 -5.86 -26.56
N MET A 123 -6.21 -7.08 -26.82
CA MET A 123 -5.77 -8.00 -25.77
C MET A 123 -4.56 -7.45 -25.00
N ILE A 124 -3.55 -6.94 -25.71
CA ILE A 124 -2.36 -6.35 -25.07
C ILE A 124 -2.72 -5.10 -24.28
N MET A 125 -3.56 -4.24 -24.84
CA MET A 125 -4.03 -3.02 -24.17
C MET A 125 -4.81 -3.35 -22.89
N SER A 126 -5.72 -4.31 -22.95
CA SER A 126 -6.51 -4.73 -21.79
C SER A 126 -5.65 -5.41 -20.72
N LEU A 127 -4.67 -6.25 -21.10
CA LEU A 127 -3.66 -6.75 -20.17
C LEU A 127 -2.85 -5.61 -19.54
N LEU A 128 -2.42 -4.61 -20.32
CA LEU A 128 -1.64 -3.49 -19.83
C LEU A 128 -2.40 -2.73 -18.74
N ILE A 129 -3.68 -2.44 -18.99
CA ILE A 129 -4.56 -1.81 -18.00
C ILE A 129 -4.60 -2.66 -16.73
N MET A 130 -4.90 -3.96 -16.85
CA MET A 130 -4.92 -4.87 -15.71
C MET A 130 -3.61 -4.85 -14.93
N PHE A 131 -2.47 -4.94 -15.63
CA PHE A 131 -1.15 -4.95 -15.01
C PHE A 131 -0.89 -3.68 -14.21
N VAL A 132 -1.25 -2.50 -14.72
CA VAL A 132 -1.07 -1.21 -14.04
C VAL A 132 -1.78 -1.21 -12.67
N TYR A 133 -3.05 -1.62 -12.62
CA TYR A 133 -3.82 -1.69 -11.37
C TYR A 133 -3.33 -2.80 -10.42
N LEU A 134 -2.75 -3.86 -10.97
CA LEU A 134 -2.21 -4.99 -10.20
C LEU A 134 -0.74 -4.81 -9.77
N LEU A 135 -0.05 -3.75 -10.21
CA LEU A 135 1.37 -3.50 -9.89
C LEU A 135 1.69 -3.60 -8.39
N PRO A 136 0.92 -2.98 -7.47
CA PRO A 136 1.18 -3.10 -6.04
C PRO A 136 1.12 -4.56 -5.55
N ILE A 137 0.16 -5.35 -6.04
CA ILE A 137 -0.03 -6.75 -5.65
C ILE A 137 1.09 -7.63 -6.23
N ILE A 138 1.41 -7.45 -7.50
CA ILE A 138 2.43 -8.24 -8.21
C ILE A 138 3.80 -7.99 -7.58
N MET A 139 4.15 -6.72 -7.34
CA MET A 139 5.42 -6.38 -6.69
C MET A 139 5.45 -6.80 -5.22
N GLY A 140 4.33 -6.68 -4.52
CA GLY A 140 4.21 -7.11 -3.11
C GLY A 140 4.40 -8.61 -2.96
N SER A 141 3.65 -9.41 -3.73
CA SER A 141 3.77 -10.88 -3.74
C SER A 141 5.16 -11.34 -4.19
N ARG A 142 5.72 -10.74 -5.25
CA ARG A 142 7.11 -10.97 -5.67
C ARG A 142 8.10 -10.66 -4.53
N GLY A 143 7.86 -9.58 -3.78
CA GLY A 143 8.71 -9.16 -2.67
C GLY A 143 8.67 -10.12 -1.49
N ILE A 144 7.49 -10.58 -1.09
CA ILE A 144 7.31 -11.54 0.01
C ILE A 144 7.89 -12.90 -0.37
N TRP A 145 7.48 -13.47 -1.51
CA TRP A 145 7.91 -14.82 -1.90
C TRP A 145 9.33 -14.86 -2.43
N GLY A 146 9.82 -13.77 -3.00
CA GLY A 146 11.19 -13.63 -3.50
C GLY A 146 12.16 -13.06 -2.47
N LEU A 147 11.73 -12.84 -1.23
CA LEU A 147 12.51 -12.23 -0.14
C LEU A 147 13.25 -10.94 -0.57
N SER A 148 12.58 -10.07 -1.34
CA SER A 148 13.19 -8.89 -1.95
C SER A 148 12.69 -7.58 -1.34
N ARG A 149 13.56 -6.92 -0.58
CA ARG A 149 13.31 -5.58 -0.01
C ARG A 149 12.98 -4.54 -1.08
N LYS A 150 13.67 -4.59 -2.22
CA LYS A 150 13.43 -3.70 -3.36
C LYS A 150 12.01 -3.86 -3.90
N SER A 151 11.53 -5.09 -4.10
CA SER A 151 10.17 -5.32 -4.60
C SER A 151 9.08 -4.88 -3.63
N ILE A 152 9.29 -5.04 -2.32
CA ILE A 152 8.38 -4.50 -1.28
C ILE A 152 8.32 -2.97 -1.36
N ALA A 153 9.47 -2.29 -1.48
CA ALA A 153 9.52 -0.84 -1.63
C ALA A 153 8.78 -0.36 -2.90
N TRP A 154 8.91 -1.09 -4.02
CA TRP A 154 8.13 -0.80 -5.23
C TRP A 154 6.63 -0.99 -5.02
N ALA A 155 6.20 -2.03 -4.29
CA ALA A 155 4.78 -2.24 -3.99
C ALA A 155 4.18 -1.07 -3.20
N ILE A 156 4.91 -0.59 -2.19
CA ILE A 156 4.54 0.60 -1.41
C ILE A 156 4.53 1.84 -2.32
N GLY A 157 5.59 2.04 -3.11
CA GLY A 157 5.70 3.18 -4.03
C GLY A 157 4.56 3.24 -5.05
N PHE A 158 4.16 2.11 -5.63
CA PHE A 158 2.99 2.06 -6.53
C PHE A 158 1.69 2.34 -5.79
N THR A 159 1.52 1.84 -4.56
CA THR A 159 0.35 2.14 -3.73
C THR A 159 0.26 3.65 -3.45
N LEU A 160 1.36 4.28 -3.07
CA LEU A 160 1.45 5.73 -2.83
C LEU A 160 1.22 6.54 -4.10
N LEU A 161 1.70 6.06 -5.26
CA LEU A 161 1.45 6.69 -6.54
C LEU A 161 -0.05 6.68 -6.89
N PHE A 162 -0.75 5.57 -6.68
CA PHE A 162 -2.21 5.49 -6.85
C PHE A 162 -2.95 6.46 -5.93
N LEU A 163 -2.58 6.48 -4.64
CA LEU A 163 -3.15 7.41 -3.67
C LEU A 163 -2.85 8.88 -4.03
N GLY A 164 -1.64 9.17 -4.51
CA GLY A 164 -1.25 10.51 -4.94
C GLY A 164 -2.01 10.99 -6.17
N ILE A 165 -2.18 10.13 -7.17
CA ILE A 165 -3.00 10.43 -8.35
C ILE A 165 -4.45 10.67 -7.93
N HIS A 166 -5.02 9.78 -7.11
CA HIS A 166 -6.37 9.96 -6.58
C HIS A 166 -6.51 11.30 -5.83
N ALA A 167 -5.59 11.61 -4.92
CA ALA A 167 -5.60 12.86 -4.18
C ALA A 167 -5.57 14.09 -5.10
N ILE A 168 -4.75 14.08 -6.16
CA ILE A 168 -4.70 15.16 -7.16
C ILE A 168 -6.04 15.29 -7.90
N LEU A 169 -6.61 14.18 -8.36
CA LEU A 169 -7.87 14.18 -9.12
C LEU A 169 -9.06 14.66 -8.29
N THR A 170 -9.04 14.39 -6.97
CA THR A 170 -10.09 14.84 -6.05
C THR A 170 -10.00 16.32 -5.67
N PHE A 171 -8.93 17.02 -6.05
CA PHE A 171 -8.77 18.44 -5.73
C PHE A 171 -9.87 19.27 -6.42
N PRO A 172 -10.61 20.16 -5.71
CA PRO A 172 -11.81 20.81 -6.25
C PRO A 172 -11.62 21.48 -7.62
N LEU A 173 -10.47 22.12 -7.83
CA LEU A 173 -10.12 22.76 -9.11
C LEU A 173 -10.01 21.75 -10.25
N ILE A 174 -9.42 20.57 -10.01
CA ILE A 174 -9.26 19.51 -11.01
C ILE A 174 -10.57 18.73 -11.17
N LYS A 175 -11.24 18.41 -10.06
CA LYS A 175 -12.55 17.75 -10.02
C LYS A 175 -13.58 18.49 -10.88
N ALA A 176 -13.62 19.83 -10.81
CA ALA A 176 -14.53 20.65 -11.61
C ALA A 176 -14.25 20.57 -13.13
N GLN A 177 -13.01 20.29 -13.53
CA GLN A 177 -12.63 20.14 -14.95
C GLN A 177 -12.93 18.74 -15.50
N LEU A 178 -13.16 17.76 -14.62
CA LEU A 178 -13.41 16.37 -15.01
C LEU A 178 -14.88 16.10 -15.38
N GLY A 179 -15.77 17.08 -15.26
CA GLY A 179 -17.20 16.93 -15.61
C GLY A 179 -17.86 15.78 -14.86
N ASP A 180 -18.63 14.95 -15.56
CA ASP A 180 -19.34 13.80 -15.00
C ASP A 180 -18.40 12.77 -14.34
N TYR A 181 -17.16 12.63 -14.85
CA TYR A 181 -16.14 11.76 -14.24
C TYR A 181 -15.68 12.28 -12.87
N GLY A 182 -15.71 13.59 -12.66
CA GLY A 182 -15.44 14.20 -11.35
C GLY A 182 -16.48 13.79 -10.31
N GLY A 183 -17.73 13.55 -10.70
CA GLY A 183 -18.81 13.12 -9.81
C GLY A 183 -18.65 11.72 -9.23
N ALA A 184 -17.94 10.83 -9.96
CA ALA A 184 -17.66 9.46 -9.52
C ALA A 184 -16.46 9.36 -8.55
N LEU A 185 -15.63 10.40 -8.44
CA LEU A 185 -14.50 10.41 -7.53
C LEU A 185 -14.96 10.56 -6.09
N ALA A 186 -14.62 9.58 -5.24
CA ALA A 186 -14.71 9.71 -3.79
C ALA A 186 -13.88 10.93 -3.35
N THR A 187 -14.54 11.96 -2.83
CA THR A 187 -13.84 13.18 -2.44
C THR A 187 -13.12 13.03 -1.12
N LEU A 188 -11.89 13.52 -1.08
CA LEU A 188 -11.21 13.89 0.16
C LEU A 188 -11.84 15.18 0.72
N GLU A 189 -13.13 15.14 1.08
CA GLU A 189 -13.82 16.24 1.77
C GLU A 189 -13.48 16.26 3.27
N SER A 190 -12.30 15.73 3.61
CA SER A 190 -11.74 15.64 4.96
C SER A 190 -11.30 16.99 5.53
N GLN A 191 -11.44 18.08 4.76
CA GLN A 191 -10.98 19.41 5.15
C GLN A 191 -12.07 20.24 5.85
N ILE A 192 -13.36 19.88 5.69
CA ILE A 192 -14.51 20.68 6.15
C ILE A 192 -15.52 19.87 6.99
N SER A 193 -15.35 18.54 7.07
CA SER A 193 -16.28 17.70 7.84
C SER A 193 -16.03 17.76 9.34
N GLN A 194 -17.13 17.71 10.11
CA GLN A 194 -17.10 17.64 11.56
C GLN A 194 -16.41 16.35 12.01
N PRO A 195 -15.55 16.38 13.05
CA PRO A 195 -14.92 15.19 13.57
C PRO A 195 -15.98 14.26 14.17
N THR A 196 -15.83 12.95 13.95
CA THR A 196 -16.80 11.92 14.37
C THR A 196 -16.16 10.78 15.15
N ILE A 197 -14.85 10.61 15.02
CA ILE A 197 -14.09 9.54 15.65
C ILE A 197 -13.11 10.16 16.63
N GLY A 198 -13.06 9.62 17.84
CA GLY A 198 -12.15 10.11 18.85
C GLY A 198 -12.03 9.22 20.07
N PHE A 199 -11.36 9.73 21.10
CA PHE A 199 -11.10 9.01 22.34
C PHE A 199 -11.67 9.77 23.52
N PHE A 200 -12.12 9.03 24.54
CA PHE A 200 -12.61 9.61 25.80
C PHE A 200 -13.74 10.63 25.61
N GLY A 201 -14.57 10.47 24.57
CA GLY A 201 -15.71 11.35 24.28
C GLY A 201 -15.36 12.66 23.57
N ILE A 202 -14.10 12.85 23.15
CA ILE A 202 -13.67 14.00 22.34
C ILE A 202 -13.51 13.52 20.91
N ASP A 203 -14.28 14.08 19.98
CA ASP A 203 -14.17 13.78 18.55
C ASP A 203 -12.93 14.49 17.96
N LEU A 204 -12.01 13.71 17.40
CA LEU A 204 -10.69 14.18 16.96
C LEU A 204 -10.57 14.22 15.44
N VAL A 205 -11.05 13.19 14.76
CA VAL A 205 -10.85 12.99 13.31
C VAL A 205 -12.15 12.61 12.62
N THR A 206 -12.25 12.90 11.32
CA THR A 206 -13.36 12.45 10.48
C THR A 206 -13.18 10.98 10.09
N ASN A 207 -14.23 10.33 9.58
CA ASN A 207 -14.15 8.95 9.09
C ASN A 207 -13.10 8.78 7.98
N GLU A 208 -13.02 9.74 7.06
CA GLU A 208 -12.08 9.73 5.93
C GLU A 208 -10.63 9.89 6.41
N GLN A 209 -10.40 10.73 7.42
CA GLN A 209 -9.08 10.90 8.04
C GLN A 209 -8.65 9.63 8.78
N PHE A 210 -9.60 8.97 9.44
CA PHE A 210 -9.34 7.70 10.11
C PHE A 210 -8.96 6.61 9.11
N ASP A 211 -9.65 6.50 7.97
CA ASP A 211 -9.32 5.56 6.90
C ASP A 211 -7.91 5.82 6.32
N LEU A 212 -7.53 7.10 6.14
CA LEU A 212 -6.16 7.47 5.73
C LEU A 212 -5.11 7.06 6.76
N ILE A 213 -5.39 7.30 8.06
CA ILE A 213 -4.50 6.89 9.15
C ILE A 213 -4.38 5.37 9.18
N LEU A 214 -5.48 4.64 9.01
CA LEU A 214 -5.50 3.19 8.96
C LEU A 214 -4.66 2.67 7.78
N ILE A 215 -4.83 3.25 6.59
CA ILE A 215 -4.04 2.89 5.41
C ILE A 215 -2.56 3.18 5.64
N ALA A 216 -2.21 4.33 6.22
CA ALA A 216 -0.83 4.68 6.54
C ALA A 216 -0.21 3.68 7.54
N VAL A 217 -0.93 3.33 8.61
CA VAL A 217 -0.49 2.31 9.58
C VAL A 217 -0.35 0.94 8.91
N LEU A 218 -1.29 0.54 8.04
CA LEU A 218 -1.21 -0.72 7.31
C LEU A 218 -0.01 -0.78 6.35
N ILE A 219 0.36 0.34 5.72
CA ILE A 219 1.57 0.45 4.89
C ILE A 219 2.82 0.26 5.76
N LEU A 220 2.88 0.92 6.92
CA LEU A 220 4.01 0.78 7.85
C LEU A 220 4.12 -0.64 8.42
N VAL A 221 3.00 -1.26 8.80
CA VAL A 221 2.94 -2.66 9.24
C VAL A 221 3.43 -3.59 8.13
N PHE A 222 2.96 -3.38 6.89
CA PHE A 222 3.39 -4.15 5.73
C PHE A 222 4.90 -4.03 5.49
N GLN A 223 5.44 -2.80 5.57
CA GLN A 223 6.86 -2.55 5.41
C GLN A 223 7.69 -3.25 6.49
N GLU A 224 7.39 -3.01 7.77
CA GLU A 224 8.21 -3.53 8.87
C GLU A 224 8.09 -5.03 9.07
N SER A 225 6.90 -5.60 8.84
CA SER A 225 6.76 -7.07 8.87
C SER A 225 7.53 -7.73 7.73
N ALA A 226 7.45 -7.20 6.50
CA ALA A 226 8.12 -7.79 5.36
C ALA A 226 9.66 -7.63 5.44
N PHE A 227 10.16 -6.47 5.88
CA PHE A 227 11.59 -6.27 6.10
C PHE A 227 12.13 -7.07 7.28
N GLY A 228 11.38 -7.16 8.37
CA GLY A 228 11.71 -8.00 9.52
C GLY A 228 11.87 -9.47 9.11
N VAL A 229 10.87 -10.04 8.43
CA VAL A 229 10.92 -11.43 7.94
C VAL A 229 12.13 -11.67 7.03
N ILE A 230 12.40 -10.78 6.08
CA ILE A 230 13.58 -10.92 5.19
C ILE A 230 14.87 -10.91 5.99
N LYS A 231 15.04 -9.95 6.92
CA LYS A 231 16.24 -9.82 7.75
C LYS A 231 16.47 -11.06 8.62
N TYR A 232 15.41 -11.56 9.27
CA TYR A 232 15.52 -12.73 10.15
C TYR A 232 15.74 -14.03 9.38
N LEU A 233 15.13 -14.19 8.20
CA LEU A 233 15.41 -15.33 7.33
C LEU A 233 16.85 -15.27 6.78
N GLU A 234 17.32 -14.11 6.31
CA GLU A 234 18.71 -13.95 5.87
C GLU A 234 19.70 -14.31 6.99
N TYR A 235 19.42 -13.89 8.22
CA TYR A 235 20.22 -14.23 9.40
C TYR A 235 20.17 -15.74 9.69
N ALA A 236 18.98 -16.34 9.74
CA ALA A 236 18.80 -17.77 9.97
C ALA A 236 19.51 -18.64 8.91
N PHE A 237 19.50 -18.23 7.64
CA PHE A 237 20.19 -18.96 6.57
C PHE A 237 21.72 -18.89 6.68
N ARG A 238 22.28 -17.80 7.22
CA ARG A 238 23.73 -17.63 7.42
C ARG A 238 24.30 -18.42 8.59
N LEU A 239 23.46 -18.83 9.55
CA LEU A 239 23.91 -19.59 10.71
C LEU A 239 24.42 -20.99 10.31
N PRO A 240 25.51 -21.48 10.94
CA PRO A 240 25.95 -22.87 10.80
C PRO A 240 24.84 -23.85 11.16
N GLU A 241 24.84 -25.02 10.52
CA GLU A 241 23.77 -26.01 10.69
C GLU A 241 23.71 -26.61 12.10
N SER A 242 24.84 -26.59 12.82
CA SER A 242 24.91 -26.93 14.25
C SER A 242 24.12 -25.94 15.11
N CYS A 243 24.25 -24.63 14.86
CA CYS A 243 23.54 -23.58 15.60
C CYS A 243 22.04 -23.59 15.35
N LYS A 244 21.57 -24.11 14.20
CA LYS A 244 20.14 -24.23 13.89
C LYS A 244 19.42 -25.29 14.74
N ARG A 245 20.17 -26.25 15.29
CA ARG A 245 19.64 -27.36 16.09
C ARG A 245 19.83 -27.17 17.58
N ASP A 246 20.64 -26.20 17.96
CA ASP A 246 20.92 -25.90 19.36
C ASP A 246 19.72 -25.14 19.96
N PRO A 247 19.08 -25.70 21.01
CA PRO A 247 17.90 -25.10 21.64
C PRO A 247 18.16 -23.69 22.16
N GLU A 248 19.39 -23.37 22.58
CA GLU A 248 19.72 -22.05 23.14
C GLU A 248 19.60 -20.95 22.07
N TYR A 249 20.15 -21.19 20.88
CA TYR A 249 20.05 -20.26 19.75
C TYR A 249 18.61 -20.10 19.24
N VAL A 250 17.80 -21.16 19.30
CA VAL A 250 16.37 -21.09 18.96
C VAL A 250 15.63 -20.19 19.95
N THR A 251 15.88 -20.34 21.26
CA THR A 251 15.27 -19.48 22.29
C THR A 251 15.72 -18.02 22.16
N GLN A 252 16.99 -17.77 21.85
CA GLN A 252 17.48 -16.40 21.61
C GLN A 252 16.81 -15.76 20.38
N MET A 253 16.65 -16.50 19.29
CA MET A 253 15.93 -16.02 18.09
C MET A 253 14.47 -15.70 18.43
N ASP A 254 13.78 -16.56 19.17
CA ASP A 254 12.39 -16.36 19.57
C ASP A 254 12.24 -15.11 20.45
N ASN A 255 13.13 -14.94 21.43
CA ASN A 255 13.16 -13.73 22.26
C ASN A 255 13.39 -12.46 21.44
N MET A 256 14.30 -12.49 20.45
CA MET A 256 14.55 -11.36 19.55
C MET A 256 13.32 -11.05 18.69
N LEU A 257 12.68 -12.06 18.11
CA LEU A 257 11.48 -11.92 17.28
C LEU A 257 10.31 -11.36 18.09
N ASN A 258 10.04 -11.93 19.26
CA ASN A 258 8.96 -11.48 20.13
C ASN A 258 9.19 -10.03 20.61
N THR A 259 10.43 -9.70 20.99
CA THR A 259 10.81 -8.34 21.37
C THR A 259 10.59 -7.37 20.21
N HIS A 260 11.04 -7.72 19.00
CA HIS A 260 10.83 -6.91 17.81
C HIS A 260 9.34 -6.70 17.54
N LEU A 261 8.51 -7.76 17.54
CA LEU A 261 7.07 -7.67 17.32
C LEU A 261 6.36 -6.78 18.34
N VAL A 262 6.68 -6.92 19.63
CA VAL A 262 6.12 -6.09 20.70
C VAL A 262 6.50 -4.62 20.50
N HIS A 263 7.76 -4.33 20.16
CA HIS A 263 8.19 -2.97 19.85
C HIS A 263 7.50 -2.43 18.61
N THR A 264 7.43 -3.19 17.51
CA THR A 264 6.74 -2.76 16.28
C THR A 264 5.27 -2.46 16.54
N PHE A 265 4.56 -3.33 17.25
CA PHE A 265 3.16 -3.10 17.61
C PHE A 265 3.00 -1.86 18.50
N GLY A 266 3.83 -1.74 19.55
CA GLY A 266 3.79 -0.61 20.48
C GLY A 266 4.08 0.72 19.79
N PHE A 267 5.13 0.79 18.97
CA PHE A 267 5.50 2.00 18.23
C PHE A 267 4.46 2.37 17.19
N LEU A 268 4.02 1.43 16.34
CA LEU A 268 3.04 1.72 15.28
C LEU A 268 1.66 2.10 15.86
N GLY A 269 1.23 1.43 16.94
CA GLY A 269 0.01 1.79 17.66
C GLY A 269 0.09 3.19 18.25
N LEU A 270 1.20 3.52 18.92
CA LEU A 270 1.41 4.86 19.48
C LEU A 270 1.49 5.92 18.38
N THR A 271 2.14 5.63 17.25
CA THR A 271 2.19 6.54 16.09
C THR A 271 0.79 6.82 15.56
N GLY A 272 -0.04 5.79 15.34
CA GLY A 272 -1.42 5.99 14.87
C GLY A 272 -2.24 6.85 15.83
N LEU A 273 -2.16 6.58 17.14
CA LEU A 273 -2.82 7.38 18.17
C LEU A 273 -2.31 8.83 18.19
N ALA A 274 -1.00 9.02 18.15
CA ALA A 274 -0.40 10.34 18.15
C ALA A 274 -0.80 11.13 16.89
N THR A 275 -0.90 10.48 15.73
CA THR A 275 -1.39 11.10 14.50
C THR A 275 -2.84 11.54 14.64
N MET A 276 -3.74 10.70 15.18
CA MET A 276 -5.12 11.09 15.44
C MET A 276 -5.22 12.32 16.34
N VAL A 277 -4.47 12.33 17.45
CA VAL A 277 -4.45 13.48 18.37
C VAL A 277 -3.87 14.71 17.70
N ALA A 278 -2.82 14.57 16.87
CA ALA A 278 -2.22 15.69 16.15
C ALA A 278 -3.20 16.34 15.15
N LEU A 279 -3.98 15.52 14.43
CA LEU A 279 -4.98 16.03 13.48
C LEU A 279 -6.13 16.74 14.20
N GLY A 280 -6.64 16.17 15.28
CA GLY A 280 -7.72 16.74 16.10
C GLY A 280 -7.28 17.74 17.17
N PHE A 281 -6.00 18.14 17.20
CA PHE A 281 -5.44 18.95 18.29
C PHE A 281 -6.17 20.30 18.44
N HIS A 282 -6.61 20.89 17.34
CA HIS A 282 -7.45 22.08 17.36
C HIS A 282 -8.76 21.90 18.16
N SER A 283 -9.47 20.78 17.97
CA SER A 283 -10.70 20.47 18.71
C SER A 283 -10.44 20.36 20.22
N VAL A 284 -9.32 19.74 20.60
CA VAL A 284 -8.89 19.63 22.00
C VAL A 284 -8.61 21.02 22.60
N LEU A 285 -7.91 21.89 21.86
CA LEU A 285 -7.67 23.26 22.29
C LEU A 285 -8.98 24.04 22.47
N LEU A 286 -9.90 23.96 21.51
CA LEU A 286 -11.19 24.64 21.60
C LEU A 286 -12.02 24.16 22.80
N SER A 287 -12.04 22.86 23.07
CA SER A 287 -12.73 22.32 24.26
C SER A 287 -12.12 22.88 25.55
N LEU A 288 -10.79 22.83 25.68
CA LEU A 288 -10.09 23.33 26.87
C LEU A 288 -10.36 24.82 27.08
N VAL A 289 -10.31 25.58 25.99
CA VAL A 289 -10.53 27.03 25.96
C VAL A 289 -11.97 27.39 26.32
N SER A 290 -12.95 26.69 25.74
CA SER A 290 -14.37 26.85 26.08
C SER A 290 -14.61 26.66 27.58
N ASP A 291 -13.96 25.66 28.17
CA ASP A 291 -14.09 25.34 29.59
C ASP A 291 -13.39 26.36 30.52
N THR A 292 -12.34 27.04 30.04
CA THR A 292 -11.52 27.95 30.87
C THR A 292 -11.78 29.43 30.70
N THR A 293 -12.14 29.92 29.51
CA THR A 293 -12.20 31.37 29.21
C THR A 293 -13.58 31.87 28.75
N GLY A 294 -14.62 31.05 28.84
CA GLY A 294 -15.99 31.43 28.50
C GLY A 294 -16.25 31.47 26.98
N SER A 295 -17.53 31.36 26.60
CA SER A 295 -17.95 30.98 25.24
C SER A 295 -17.59 31.98 24.13
N GLN A 296 -17.37 33.26 24.43
CA GLN A 296 -17.13 34.28 23.41
C GLN A 296 -15.71 34.25 22.83
N TRP A 297 -14.69 34.03 23.66
CA TRP A 297 -13.31 33.92 23.17
C TRP A 297 -13.08 32.59 22.45
N ALA A 298 -13.66 31.51 22.97
CA ALA A 298 -13.70 30.21 22.30
C ALA A 298 -14.39 30.29 20.92
N GLY A 299 -15.50 31.03 20.82
CA GLY A 299 -16.20 31.28 19.56
C GLY A 299 -15.36 32.04 18.53
N GLN A 300 -14.63 33.08 18.94
CA GLN A 300 -13.74 33.84 18.05
C GLN A 300 -12.53 33.02 17.59
N VAL A 301 -11.98 32.17 18.46
CA VAL A 301 -10.88 31.26 18.11
C VAL A 301 -11.39 30.14 17.19
N SER A 302 -12.60 29.62 17.43
CA SER A 302 -13.25 28.64 16.55
C SER A 302 -13.53 29.23 15.17
N GLU A 303 -14.17 30.39 15.11
CA GLU A 303 -14.51 31.07 13.85
C GLU A 303 -13.25 31.47 13.07
N SER A 304 -12.18 31.90 13.73
CA SER A 304 -10.91 32.23 13.04
C SER A 304 -10.14 31.02 12.53
N ILE A 305 -10.25 29.86 13.21
CA ILE A 305 -9.60 28.62 12.76
C ILE A 305 -10.44 27.93 11.68
N GLU A 306 -11.76 27.98 11.79
CA GLU A 306 -12.72 27.54 10.77
C GLU A 306 -12.63 28.44 9.53
N LEU A 307 -12.54 29.77 9.64
CA LEU A 307 -12.36 30.64 8.46
C LEU A 307 -11.01 30.44 7.74
N SER A 308 -10.04 29.75 8.35
CA SER A 308 -8.78 29.31 7.71
C SER A 308 -8.90 27.93 7.04
N LEU A 309 -10.08 27.67 6.44
CA LEU A 309 -10.63 26.40 5.93
C LEU A 309 -9.88 25.71 4.76
N THR A 310 -8.57 25.85 4.70
CA THR A 310 -7.69 25.03 3.83
C THR A 310 -6.39 24.63 4.53
N TYR A 311 -6.04 25.29 5.63
CA TYR A 311 -4.77 25.09 6.34
C TYR A 311 -4.94 24.63 7.80
N GLY A 312 -6.14 24.69 8.38
CA GLY A 312 -6.38 24.40 9.81
C GLY A 312 -5.87 23.04 10.30
N LEU A 313 -6.02 21.98 9.51
CA LEU A 313 -5.57 20.63 9.87
C LEU A 313 -4.04 20.48 9.84
N VAL A 314 -3.39 21.08 8.84
CA VAL A 314 -1.92 21.10 8.74
C VAL A 314 -1.34 21.96 9.87
N ILE A 315 -1.94 23.12 10.13
CA ILE A 315 -1.55 24.01 11.22
C ILE A 315 -1.75 23.31 12.57
N SER A 316 -2.85 22.59 12.77
CA SER A 316 -3.12 21.79 13.98
C SER A 316 -2.03 20.75 14.22
N ALA A 317 -1.66 19.99 13.19
CA ALA A 317 -0.59 19.00 13.28
C ALA A 317 0.78 19.65 13.60
N VAL A 318 1.11 20.78 12.95
CA VAL A 318 2.37 21.51 13.18
C VAL A 318 2.42 22.12 14.58
N MET A 319 1.29 22.65 15.08
CA MET A 319 1.18 23.17 16.44
C MET A 319 1.36 22.07 17.48
N PHE A 320 0.72 20.92 17.28
CA PHE A 320 0.89 19.75 18.14
C PHE A 320 2.36 19.30 18.18
N LEU A 321 2.99 19.14 17.01
CA LEU A 321 4.41 18.76 16.93
C LEU A 321 5.33 19.77 17.61
N SER A 322 5.04 21.06 17.49
CA SER A 322 5.81 22.13 18.15
C SER A 322 5.69 22.06 19.68
N ILE A 323 4.49 21.80 20.20
CA ILE A 323 4.25 21.61 21.64
C ILE A 323 4.93 20.32 22.14
N MET A 324 4.83 19.22 21.39
CA MET A 324 5.52 17.98 21.73
C MET A 324 7.05 18.13 21.72
N ALA A 325 7.60 18.93 20.81
CA ALA A 325 9.01 19.26 20.79
C ALA A 325 9.45 20.04 22.05
N LEU A 326 8.60 20.94 22.57
CA LEU A 326 8.84 21.63 23.84
C LEU A 326 8.78 20.67 25.03
N PHE A 327 7.85 19.70 25.03
CA PHE A 327 7.76 18.69 26.07
C PHE A 327 9.00 17.81 26.21
N ARG A 328 9.83 17.69 25.15
CA ARG A 328 11.16 17.05 25.24
C ARG A 328 12.05 17.67 26.33
N PHE A 329 11.93 18.98 26.55
CA PHE A 329 12.75 19.71 27.52
C PHE A 329 12.10 19.79 28.90
N LEU A 330 10.76 19.77 28.96
CA LEU A 330 10.00 19.89 30.21
C LEU A 330 9.87 18.55 30.95
N ILE A 331 9.73 17.44 30.22
CA ILE A 331 9.51 16.13 30.81
C ILE A 331 10.83 15.37 30.88
N PRO A 332 11.27 14.92 32.08
CA PRO A 332 12.51 14.17 32.24
C PRO A 332 12.34 12.73 31.76
N TRP A 333 12.30 12.54 30.43
CA TRP A 333 12.05 11.24 29.79
C TRP A 333 12.98 10.14 30.29
N GLN A 334 14.25 10.47 30.55
CA GLN A 334 15.24 9.54 31.10
C GLN A 334 14.79 8.90 32.44
N ARG A 335 14.12 9.68 33.31
CA ARG A 335 13.63 9.19 34.61
C ARG A 335 12.39 8.32 34.46
N ILE A 336 11.50 8.68 33.53
CA ILE A 336 10.28 7.90 33.25
C ILE A 336 10.66 6.54 32.68
N TRP A 337 11.57 6.50 31.70
CA TRP A 337 12.08 5.25 31.16
C TRP A 337 12.80 4.43 32.23
N GLY A 338 13.65 5.04 33.06
CA GLY A 338 14.28 4.34 34.19
C GLY A 338 13.28 3.71 35.17
N PHE A 339 12.14 4.36 35.40
CA PHE A 339 11.06 3.82 36.24
C PHE A 339 10.29 2.69 35.56
N THR A 340 10.01 2.77 34.26
CA THR A 340 9.33 1.68 33.54
C THR A 340 10.23 0.44 33.42
N TYR A 341 11.54 0.62 33.21
CA TYR A 341 12.50 -0.49 33.22
C TYR A 341 12.56 -1.18 34.57
N SER A 342 12.58 -0.44 35.69
CA SER A 342 12.61 -1.04 37.03
C SER A 342 11.32 -1.77 37.40
N LEU A 343 10.17 -1.33 36.89
CA LEU A 343 8.90 -2.04 37.02
C LEU A 343 8.87 -3.34 36.20
N ARG A 344 9.44 -3.33 35.00
CA ARG A 344 9.48 -4.51 34.12
C ARG A 344 10.42 -5.59 34.66
N THR A 345 11.60 -5.22 35.16
CA THR A 345 12.54 -6.17 35.77
C THR A 345 12.01 -6.76 37.07
N LYS A 346 11.28 -5.99 37.88
CA LYS A 346 10.65 -6.47 39.11
C LYS A 346 9.61 -7.58 38.88
N ASN A 347 9.01 -7.66 37.70
CA ASN A 347 8.10 -8.74 37.31
C ASN A 347 8.80 -9.97 36.71
N SER A 348 10.08 -9.89 36.38
CA SER A 348 10.87 -11.00 35.82
C SER A 348 11.62 -11.80 36.90
N ASP A 349 11.65 -11.34 38.15
CA ASP A 349 12.27 -12.05 39.29
C ASP A 349 11.38 -13.16 39.87
N ALA A 350 10.93 -14.09 39.01
CA ALA A 350 10.63 -15.45 39.45
C ALA A 350 11.93 -16.27 39.36
N PRO A 351 12.33 -17.05 40.39
CA PRO A 351 13.71 -17.46 40.55
C PRO A 351 14.08 -18.58 39.57
N THR A 352 14.75 -18.26 38.47
CA THR A 352 15.54 -19.24 37.71
C THR A 352 16.99 -19.20 38.16
N LYS A 353 17.46 -20.36 38.60
CA LYS A 353 18.80 -20.64 39.14
C LYS A 353 19.93 -19.95 38.38
N SER A 354 20.78 -19.28 39.16
CA SER A 354 22.09 -18.76 38.78
C SER A 354 22.92 -19.76 37.96
N THR A 355 23.23 -19.40 36.72
CA THR A 355 24.44 -19.88 36.04
C THR A 355 25.16 -18.65 35.50
N ASN A 356 26.44 -18.52 35.87
CA ASN A 356 27.31 -17.40 35.59
C ASN A 356 27.39 -17.08 34.08
N GLU A 357 26.70 -16.03 33.63
CA GLU A 357 26.98 -15.39 32.35
C GLU A 357 28.13 -14.40 32.52
N LYS A 358 29.21 -14.63 31.77
CA LYS A 358 30.26 -13.64 31.55
C LYS A 358 29.73 -12.60 30.57
N GLU A 359 29.66 -11.37 31.04
CA GLU A 359 29.51 -10.14 30.24
C GLU A 359 30.47 -10.17 29.05
N PHE A 360 29.94 -10.15 27.82
CA PHE A 360 30.69 -9.79 26.62
C PHE A 360 30.08 -8.51 26.03
N VAL A 361 30.76 -7.42 26.36
CA VAL A 361 31.07 -6.21 25.58
C VAL A 361 30.23 -5.96 24.32
N ASP A 362 29.52 -4.83 24.37
CA ASP A 362 29.01 -4.03 23.26
C ASP A 362 29.87 -4.11 21.99
N PHE A 363 29.25 -4.53 20.89
CA PHE A 363 29.70 -4.13 19.56
C PHE A 363 28.68 -3.16 18.97
N GLN A 364 29.02 -1.88 19.05
CA GLN A 364 28.50 -0.85 18.16
C GLN A 364 28.94 -1.15 16.72
N ILE A 365 27.98 -1.41 15.84
CA ILE A 365 27.96 -0.94 14.43
C ILE A 365 26.53 -0.57 14.07
#